data_AF-A0A5E4ZBM2-F1
#
_entry.id   AF-A0A5E4ZBM2-F1
#
_cell.length_a   1.000
_cell.length_b   1.000
_cell.length_c   1.000
_cell.angle_alpha   90.00
_cell.angle_beta   90.00
_cell.angle_gamma   90.00
#
_symmetry.space_group_name_H-M   'P 1'
#
loop_
_entity.id
_entity.type
_entity.pdbx_description
1 polymer ?
#
loop_
_entity_poly.entity_id
_entity_poly.type
_entity_poly.pdbx_seq_one_letter_code
_entity_poly.pdbx_strand_id
1 'polypeptide(L)'
;MYYGPEFAGKVLDAWAYEVGITLSFIRPGKPVENAYIESFNGRFRDECLNEHWFVSLRHAKHLIESWRIEYNTERPHSSLGNLTPEQFARAHEEQKFLTSDSKSVSD
;
A
#
# COMPACT_ATOMS: atom_id res chain seq x y z
N MET A 1 -3.59 10.15 -1.73
CA MET A 1 -2.73 10.80 -0.73
C MET A 1 -3.41 12.07 -0.22
N TYR A 2 -3.51 12.27 1.09
CA TYR A 2 -3.95 13.55 1.67
C TYR A 2 -2.94 14.66 1.33
N TYR A 3 -3.37 15.92 1.31
CA TYR A 3 -2.51 17.11 1.22
C TYR A 3 -1.71 17.33 2.52
N GLY A 4 -1.02 16.31 3.00
CA GLY A 4 -0.04 16.46 4.08
C GLY A 4 1.16 17.25 3.53
N PRO A 5 1.72 18.22 4.28
CA PRO A 5 2.88 18.98 3.84
C PRO A 5 4.10 18.08 3.54
N GLU A 6 4.22 16.92 4.18
CA GLU A 6 5.24 15.90 3.86
C GLU A 6 5.07 15.23 2.47
N PHE A 7 3.86 15.24 1.92
CA PHE A 7 3.50 14.58 0.65
C PHE A 7 3.21 15.55 -0.50
N ALA A 8 2.97 16.82 -0.18
CA ALA A 8 2.83 17.93 -1.13
C ALA A 8 4.12 18.78 -1.24
N GLY A 9 5.25 18.25 -0.76
CA GLY A 9 6.54 18.91 -0.82
C GLY A 9 7.14 18.85 -2.23
N LYS A 10 7.69 19.97 -2.72
CA LYS A 10 8.35 20.09 -4.03
C LYS A 10 9.43 19.03 -4.30
N VAL A 11 10.03 18.49 -3.23
CA VAL A 11 11.07 17.45 -3.30
C VAL A 11 10.49 16.11 -3.74
N LEU A 12 9.33 15.71 -3.21
CA LEU A 12 8.68 14.45 -3.61
C LEU A 12 8.14 14.55 -5.04
N ASP A 13 7.62 15.72 -5.41
CA ASP A 13 7.11 15.99 -6.75
C ASP A 13 8.24 15.97 -7.79
N ALA A 14 9.39 16.60 -7.49
CA ALA A 14 10.57 16.55 -8.34
C ALA A 14 11.09 15.11 -8.51
N TRP A 15 11.18 14.35 -7.41
CA TRP A 15 11.60 12.95 -7.48
C TRP A 15 10.62 12.09 -8.30
N ALA A 16 9.31 12.27 -8.10
CA ALA A 16 8.30 11.52 -8.84
C ALA A 16 8.35 11.83 -10.34
N TYR A 17 8.58 13.10 -10.70
CA TYR A 17 8.81 13.50 -12.08
C TYR A 17 10.06 12.85 -12.68
N GLU A 18 11.18 12.84 -11.95
CA GLU A 18 12.44 12.21 -12.41
C GLU A 18 12.30 10.70 -12.64
N VAL A 19 11.51 10.02 -11.82
CA VAL A 19 11.28 8.57 -11.91
C VAL A 19 10.11 8.22 -12.85
N GLY A 20 9.42 9.22 -13.40
CA GLY A 20 8.26 9.02 -14.30
C GLY A 20 7.01 8.49 -13.58
N ILE A 21 6.89 8.72 -12.28
CA ILE A 21 5.75 8.32 -11.45
C ILE A 21 4.75 9.47 -11.37
N THR A 22 3.50 9.24 -11.77
CA THR A 22 2.42 10.21 -11.59
C THR A 22 1.84 10.13 -10.19
N LEU A 23 1.99 11.20 -9.39
CA LEU A 23 1.37 11.31 -8.07
C LEU A 23 -0.14 11.59 -8.22
N SER A 24 -0.98 10.73 -7.62
CA SER A 24 -2.44 10.91 -7.59
C SER A 24 -2.90 11.27 -6.18
N PHE A 25 -3.34 12.53 -6.03
CA PHE A 25 -3.93 13.02 -4.78
C PHE A 25 -5.41 12.68 -4.72
N ILE A 26 -5.94 12.46 -3.51
CA ILE A 26 -7.38 12.23 -3.35
C ILE A 26 -8.15 13.47 -3.78
N ARG A 27 -9.35 13.28 -4.33
CA ARG A 27 -10.20 14.41 -4.67
C ARG A 27 -10.77 15.03 -3.40
N PRO A 28 -10.74 16.37 -3.25
CA PRO A 28 -11.42 17.04 -2.15
C PRO A 28 -12.89 16.59 -2.05
N GLY A 29 -13.32 16.16 -0.87
CA GLY A 29 -14.71 15.73 -0.63
C GLY A 29 -15.04 14.26 -0.90
N LYS A 30 -14.06 13.38 -1.20
CA LYS A 30 -14.27 11.93 -1.32
C LYS A 30 -13.54 11.12 -0.23
N PRO A 31 -14.01 11.15 1.03
CA PRO A 31 -13.37 10.45 2.15
C PRO A 31 -13.29 8.93 1.95
N VAL A 32 -14.19 8.36 1.15
CA VAL A 32 -14.23 6.92 0.84
C VAL A 32 -12.98 6.46 0.08
N GLU A 33 -12.31 7.36 -0.68
CA GLU A 33 -11.05 7.05 -1.38
C GLU A 33 -9.88 6.80 -0.39
N ASN A 34 -10.02 7.20 0.89
CA ASN A 34 -8.98 7.02 1.92
C ASN A 34 -9.32 5.97 2.98
N ALA A 35 -10.52 5.39 2.96
CA ALA A 35 -11.00 4.48 4.01
C ALA A 35 -10.08 3.25 4.19
N TYR A 36 -9.52 2.72 3.10
CA TYR A 36 -8.62 1.57 3.15
C TYR A 36 -7.28 1.90 3.82
N ILE A 37 -6.65 3.02 3.46
CA ILE A 37 -5.37 3.41 4.05
C ILE A 37 -5.54 3.89 5.50
N GLU A 38 -6.68 4.50 5.84
CA GLU A 38 -7.04 4.79 7.23
C GLU A 38 -7.22 3.51 8.04
N SER A 39 -7.93 2.52 7.52
CA SER A 39 -8.11 1.23 8.19
C SER A 39 -6.76 0.51 8.37
N PHE A 40 -5.90 0.53 7.36
CA PHE A 40 -4.53 -0.01 7.46
C PHE A 40 -3.71 0.71 8.54
N ASN A 41 -3.67 2.04 8.51
CA ASN A 41 -2.90 2.84 9.46
C ASN A 41 -3.42 2.69 10.90
N GLY A 42 -4.74 2.54 11.06
CA GLY A 42 -5.37 2.23 12.35
C GLY A 42 -4.88 0.88 12.90
N ARG A 43 -4.99 -0.19 12.10
CA ARG A 43 -4.50 -1.53 12.50
C ARG A 43 -3.01 -1.54 12.80
N PHE A 44 -2.19 -0.90 11.96
CA PHE A 44 -0.76 -0.80 12.19
C PHE A 44 -0.44 -0.12 13.53
N ARG A 45 -1.16 0.95 13.85
CA ARG A 45 -0.99 1.64 15.14
C ARG A 45 -1.39 0.73 16.31
N ASP A 46 -2.57 0.15 16.24
CA ASP A 46 -3.16 -0.57 17.37
C ASP A 46 -2.46 -1.90 17.64
N GLU A 47 -2.09 -2.62 16.59
CA GLU A 47 -1.55 -3.99 16.70
C GLU A 47 -0.01 -4.03 16.66
N CYS A 48 0.66 -3.04 16.06
CA CYS A 48 2.13 -3.02 16.00
C CYS A 48 2.71 -1.98 16.95
N LEU A 49 2.35 -0.71 16.75
CA LEU A 49 3.03 0.39 17.44
C LEU A 49 2.66 0.51 18.92
N ASN A 50 1.40 0.24 19.26
CA ASN A 50 0.92 0.34 20.65
C ASN A 50 1.25 -0.90 21.50
N GLU A 51 1.45 -2.07 20.87
CA GLU A 51 1.78 -3.31 21.59
C GLU A 51 3.27 -3.43 21.98
N HIS A 52 4.15 -2.62 21.38
CA HIS A 52 5.59 -2.79 21.52
C HIS A 52 6.29 -1.57 22.12
N TRP A 53 7.14 -1.81 23.13
CA TRP A 53 8.10 -0.80 23.58
C TRP A 53 9.39 -0.86 22.76
N PHE A 54 9.70 0.19 22.02
CA PHE A 54 10.88 0.23 21.16
C PHE A 54 12.13 0.62 21.94
N VAL A 55 12.99 -0.36 22.22
CA VAL A 55 14.27 -0.13 22.90
C VAL A 55 15.36 0.47 22.00
N SER A 56 15.21 0.41 20.67
CA SER A 56 16.12 1.03 19.69
C SER A 56 15.49 1.14 18.31
N LEU A 57 16.05 1.96 17.42
CA LEU A 57 15.61 2.05 16.03
C LEU A 57 15.75 0.72 15.28
N ARG A 58 16.82 -0.05 15.55
CA ARG A 58 17.01 -1.38 14.96
C ARG A 58 15.89 -2.34 15.39
N HIS A 59 15.53 -2.29 16.67
CA HIS A 59 14.43 -3.10 17.19
C HIS A 59 13.09 -2.72 16.56
N ALA A 60 12.81 -1.41 16.45
CA ALA A 60 11.60 -0.92 15.79
C ALA A 60 11.51 -1.38 14.33
N LYS A 61 12.60 -1.25 13.56
CA LYS A 61 12.64 -1.72 12.16
C LYS A 61 12.34 -3.21 12.05
N HIS A 62 12.89 -4.03 12.96
CA HIS A 62 12.64 -5.47 12.94
C HIS A 62 11.17 -5.81 13.22
N LEU A 63 10.59 -5.25 14.27
CA LEU A 63 9.18 -5.50 14.64
C LEU A 63 8.21 -5.02 13.57
N ILE A 64 8.44 -3.82 13.01
CA ILE A 64 7.61 -3.25 11.95
C ILE A 64 7.70 -4.13 10.69
N GLU A 65 8.89 -4.64 10.35
CA GLU A 65 9.06 -5.52 9.20
C GLU A 65 8.37 -6.87 9.40
N SER A 66 8.49 -7.47 10.60
CA SER A 66 7.78 -8.70 10.93
C SER A 66 6.26 -8.51 10.82
N TRP A 67 5.72 -7.42 11.37
CA TRP A 67 4.29 -7.12 11.26
C TRP A 67 3.86 -6.88 9.81
N ARG A 68 4.69 -6.19 9.01
CA ARG A 68 4.42 -5.96 7.58
C ARG A 68 4.33 -7.27 6.80
N ILE A 69 5.24 -8.21 7.07
CA ILE A 69 5.23 -9.54 6.42
C ILE A 69 3.95 -10.26 6.80
N GLU A 70 3.67 -10.42 8.10
CA GLU A 70 2.47 -11.10 8.61
C GLU A 70 1.18 -10.52 7.99
N TYR A 71 1.04 -9.19 8.00
CA TYR A 71 -0.12 -8.52 7.42
C TYR A 71 -0.32 -8.87 5.93
N ASN A 72 0.76 -8.91 5.16
CA ASN A 72 0.68 -9.13 3.71
C ASN A 72 0.55 -10.61 3.32
N THR A 73 1.12 -11.53 4.09
CA THR A 73 1.24 -12.95 3.71
C THR A 73 0.29 -13.87 4.46
N GLU A 74 -0.21 -13.47 5.63
CA GLU A 74 -0.97 -14.38 6.51
C GLU A 74 -2.42 -13.94 6.73
N ARG A 75 -2.73 -12.64 6.58
CA ARG A 75 -4.05 -12.11 6.95
C ARG A 75 -5.02 -12.03 5.76
N PRO A 76 -6.10 -12.82 5.74
CA PRO A 76 -7.10 -12.73 4.69
C PRO A 76 -8.01 -11.52 4.90
N HIS A 77 -8.35 -10.82 3.81
CA HIS A 77 -9.30 -9.71 3.85
C HIS A 77 -10.57 -10.05 3.08
N SER A 78 -11.73 -9.88 3.72
CA SER A 78 -13.03 -10.12 3.09
C SER A 78 -13.27 -9.25 1.85
N SER A 79 -12.76 -8.01 1.84
CA SER A 79 -12.79 -7.12 0.67
C SER A 79 -11.95 -7.63 -0.52
N LEU A 80 -11.03 -8.56 -0.28
CA LEU A 80 -10.19 -9.21 -1.29
C LEU A 80 -10.67 -10.64 -1.59
N GLY A 81 -11.92 -10.98 -1.24
CA GLY A 81 -12.44 -12.34 -1.44
C GLY A 81 -11.84 -13.37 -0.47
N ASN A 82 -11.45 -12.94 0.73
CA ASN A 82 -10.71 -13.74 1.73
C ASN A 82 -9.34 -14.22 1.23
N LEU A 83 -8.70 -13.41 0.39
CA LEU A 83 -7.29 -13.55 0.05
C LEU A 83 -6.43 -12.64 0.92
N THR A 84 -5.18 -13.04 1.12
CA THR A 84 -4.15 -12.15 1.67
C THR A 84 -3.78 -11.07 0.65
N PRO A 85 -3.24 -9.92 1.08
CA PRO A 85 -2.79 -8.89 0.14
C PRO A 85 -1.81 -9.41 -0.91
N GLU A 86 -0.88 -10.28 -0.50
CA GLU A 86 0.09 -10.88 -1.42
C GLU A 86 -0.57 -11.82 -2.45
N GLN A 87 -1.50 -12.68 -2.01
CA GLN A 87 -2.24 -13.55 -2.93
C GLN A 87 -3.07 -12.75 -3.93
N PHE A 88 -3.74 -11.70 -3.47
CA PHE A 88 -4.51 -10.81 -4.32
C PHE A 88 -3.63 -10.10 -5.34
N ALA A 89 -2.47 -9.57 -4.92
CA ALA A 89 -1.53 -8.91 -5.82
C ALA A 89 -1.00 -9.86 -6.91
N ARG A 90 -0.58 -11.08 -6.54
CA ARG A 90 -0.12 -12.10 -7.50
C ARG A 90 -1.18 -12.43 -8.55
N ALA A 91 -2.41 -12.69 -8.12
CA ALA A 91 -3.52 -13.00 -9.04
C ALA A 91 -3.81 -11.86 -10.03
N HIS A 92 -3.69 -10.60 -9.57
CA HIS A 92 -3.87 -9.43 -10.43
C HIS A 92 -2.69 -9.15 -11.38
N GLU A 93 -1.47 -9.49 -11.00
CA GLU A 93 -0.31 -9.42 -11.89
C GLU A 93 -0.41 -10.46 -13.01
N GLU A 94 -0.78 -11.69 -12.68
CA GLU A 94 -1.02 -12.77 -13.67
C GLU A 94 -2.15 -12.40 -14.64
N GLN A 95 -3.25 -11.83 -14.14
CA GLN A 95 -4.34 -11.35 -14.99
C GLN A 95 -3.88 -10.25 -15.95
N LYS A 96 -3.09 -9.27 -15.46
CA LYS A 96 -2.56 -8.21 -16.32
C LYS A 96 -1.66 -8.78 -17.42
N PHE A 97 -0.79 -9.73 -17.09
CA PHE A 97 0.09 -10.40 -18.05
C PHE A 97 -0.71 -11.09 -19.15
N LEU A 98 -1.70 -11.92 -18.78
CA LEU A 98 -2.57 -12.65 -19.71
C LEU A 98 -3.38 -11.72 -20.65
N THR A 99 -3.87 -10.58 -20.14
CA THR A 99 -4.58 -9.59 -20.95
C THR A 99 -3.67 -8.75 -21.85
N SER A 100 -2.38 -8.65 -21.54
CA SER A 100 -1.40 -7.92 -22.34
C SER A 100 -0.94 -8.74 -23.55
N ASP A 101 -0.77 -10.06 -23.38
CA ASP A 101 -0.43 -10.99 -24.46
C ASP A 101 -1.60 -11.23 -25.43
N SER A 102 -2.84 -11.02 -24.97
CA SER A 102 -4.04 -11.18 -25.80
C SER A 102 -4.30 -9.99 -26.75
N LYS A 103 -3.52 -8.90 -26.66
CA LYS A 103 -3.68 -7.71 -27.54
C LYS A 103 -2.79 -7.73 -28.78
N SER A 104 -2.04 -8.81 -29.05
CA SER A 104 -1.17 -8.92 -30.24
C SER A 104 -1.68 -9.89 -31.30
N VAL A 105 -2.98 -10.14 -31.38
CA VAL A 105 -3.61 -10.81 -32.54
C VAL A 105 -4.87 -10.04 -32.92
N SER A 106 -4.71 -9.00 -33.74
CA SER A 106 -5.69 -8.54 -34.74
C SER A 106 -5.02 -7.54 -35.68
N ASP A 107 -5.02 -7.93 -36.96
CA ASP A 107 -4.69 -7.27 -38.24
C ASP A 107 -3.25 -6.83 -38.55
#